data_AF-A0A3M1GD76-F1
#
_entry.id   AF-A0A3M1GD76-F1
#
_cell.length_a   1.000
_cell.length_b   1.000
_cell.length_c   1.000
_cell.angle_alpha   90.00
_cell.angle_beta   90.00
_cell.angle_gamma   90.00
#
_symmetry.space_group_name_H-M   'P 1'
#
loop_
_entity.id
_entity.type
_entity.pdbx_description
1 polymer ?
#
loop_
_entity_poly.entity_id
_entity_poly.type
_entity_poly.pdbx_seq_one_letter_code
_entity_poly.pdbx_strand_id
1 'polypeptide(L)'
;MVGDRHHANKLLVMDFNTRLLAAADGDGAAAIAPLVGDDFLWHGPHPLNALRGAGAFARDFWQPLHAALPDIGRRNDILFAGRFQDRDWVCATGYYTGTFVRDWLGIPA
;
A
#
# COMPACT_ATOMS: atom_id res chain seq x y z
N MET A 1 12.45 21.22 13.77
CA MET A 1 12.14 20.15 14.75
C MET A 1 11.98 18.83 13.99
N VAL A 2 12.93 17.90 14.11
CA VAL A 2 12.94 16.62 13.34
C VAL A 2 11.73 15.72 13.66
N GLY A 3 11.16 15.83 14.87
CA GLY A 3 10.00 15.04 15.29
C GLY A 3 8.70 15.33 14.52
N ASP A 4 8.52 16.57 14.06
CA ASP A 4 7.32 17.00 13.32
C ASP A 4 7.22 16.31 11.95
N ARG A 5 8.34 16.27 11.21
CA ARG A 5 8.43 15.61 9.90
C ARG A 5 8.20 14.10 9.98
N HIS A 6 8.80 13.41 10.96
CA HIS A 6 8.61 11.97 11.12
C HIS A 6 7.17 11.61 11.50
N HIS A 7 6.52 12.45 12.31
CA HIS A 7 5.11 12.27 12.61
C HIS A 7 4.23 12.49 11.38
N ALA A 8 4.44 13.59 10.64
CA ALA A 8 3.72 13.88 9.40
C ALA A 8 3.86 12.76 8.35
N ASN A 9 5.07 12.24 8.14
CA ASN A 9 5.29 11.15 7.19
C ASN A 9 4.57 9.86 7.59
N LYS A 10 4.51 9.54 8.89
CA LYS A 10 3.72 8.40 9.38
C LYS A 10 2.23 8.60 9.07
N LEU A 11 1.70 9.80 9.31
CA LEU A 11 0.30 10.11 9.01
C LEU A 11 0.00 9.99 7.52
N LEU A 12 0.90 10.45 6.63
CA LEU A 12 0.75 10.28 5.18
C LEU A 12 0.68 8.80 4.77
N VAL A 13 1.54 7.95 5.31
CA VAL A 13 1.52 6.50 5.01
C VAL A 13 0.30 5.82 5.61
N MET A 14 -0.18 6.26 6.78
CA MET A 14 -1.44 5.74 7.33
C MET A 14 -2.63 6.15 6.49
N ASP A 15 -2.71 7.41 6.03
CA ASP A 15 -3.77 7.88 5.13
C ASP A 15 -3.74 7.12 3.81
N PHE A 16 -2.55 6.88 3.23
CA PHE A 16 -2.39 6.01 2.06
C PHE A 16 -3.02 4.63 2.27
N ASN A 17 -2.66 3.95 3.37
CA ASN A 17 -3.20 2.61 3.65
C ASN A 17 -4.71 2.62 3.91
N THR A 18 -5.22 3.63 4.62
CA THR A 18 -6.65 3.78 4.91
C THR A 18 -7.46 4.03 3.64
N ARG A 19 -7.00 4.93 2.77
CA ARG A 19 -7.68 5.21 1.49
C ARG A 19 -7.65 4.01 0.56
N LEU A 20 -6.53 3.30 0.53
CA LEU A 20 -6.37 2.12 -0.31
C LEU A 20 -7.32 0.98 0.13
N LEU A 21 -7.43 0.73 1.44
CA LEU A 21 -8.40 -0.22 2.00
C LEU A 21 -9.86 0.22 1.77
N ALA A 22 -10.17 1.51 1.89
CA ALA A 22 -11.52 2.01 1.65
C ALA A 22 -11.92 1.99 0.16
N ALA A 23 -10.93 2.11 -0.74
CA ALA A 23 -11.12 2.05 -2.20
C ALA A 23 -11.10 0.62 -2.77
N ALA A 24 -11.12 -0.39 -1.90
CA ALA A 24 -11.37 -1.80 -2.19
C ALA A 24 -12.39 -2.03 -3.32
N ASP A 25 -13.56 -1.39 -3.21
CA ASP A 25 -14.67 -1.52 -4.18
C ASP A 25 -14.65 -0.46 -5.29
N GLY A 26 -13.56 0.32 -5.41
CA GLY A 26 -13.48 1.50 -6.28
C GLY A 26 -12.15 1.67 -7.01
N ASP A 27 -11.91 2.89 -7.47
CA ASP A 27 -10.67 3.24 -8.18
C ASP A 27 -9.53 3.50 -7.16
N GLY A 28 -8.79 2.44 -6.84
CA GLY A 28 -7.61 2.50 -5.97
C GLY A 28 -6.53 3.48 -6.45
N ALA A 29 -6.45 3.77 -7.76
CA ALA A 29 -5.49 4.75 -8.27
C ALA A 29 -5.94 6.17 -7.91
N ALA A 30 -7.21 6.49 -8.11
CA ALA A 30 -7.78 7.78 -7.72
C ALA A 30 -7.67 8.03 -6.21
N ALA A 31 -7.82 6.98 -5.40
CA ALA A 31 -7.75 7.07 -3.94
C ALA A 31 -6.37 7.54 -3.43
N ILE A 32 -5.28 7.09 -4.08
CA ILE A 32 -3.91 7.39 -3.66
C ILE A 32 -3.25 8.51 -4.47
N ALA A 33 -3.81 8.90 -5.62
CA ALA A 33 -3.25 9.93 -6.50
C ALA A 33 -2.87 11.24 -5.78
N PRO A 34 -3.64 11.75 -4.79
CA PRO A 34 -3.26 12.96 -4.05
C PRO A 34 -2.06 12.78 -3.10
N LEU A 35 -1.65 11.54 -2.82
CA LEU A 35 -0.62 11.19 -1.84
C LEU A 35 0.70 10.76 -2.47
N VAL A 36 0.73 10.58 -3.79
CA VAL A 36 1.90 10.06 -4.52
C VAL A 36 2.28 10.99 -5.66
N GLY A 37 3.59 11.13 -5.91
CA GLY A 37 4.10 11.93 -7.03
C GLY A 37 4.08 11.19 -8.37
N ASP A 38 4.38 11.92 -9.45
CA ASP A 38 4.48 11.36 -10.81
C ASP A 38 5.57 10.29 -10.95
N ASP A 39 6.56 10.29 -10.05
CA ASP A 39 7.65 9.34 -9.97
C ASP A 39 7.37 8.15 -9.04
N PHE A 40 6.11 7.99 -8.58
CA PHE A 40 5.71 6.89 -7.71
C PHE A 40 6.11 5.53 -8.27
N LEU A 41 6.84 4.78 -7.46
CA LEU A 41 7.35 3.47 -7.79
C LEU A 41 7.06 2.51 -6.63
N TRP A 42 6.25 1.50 -6.90
CA TRP A 42 5.99 0.43 -5.96
C TRP A 42 6.89 -0.76 -6.28
N HIS A 43 7.61 -1.26 -5.28
CA HIS A 43 8.50 -2.41 -5.41
C HIS A 43 7.84 -3.64 -4.77
N GLY A 44 7.18 -4.45 -5.59
CA GLY A 44 6.53 -5.69 -5.17
C GLY A 44 7.45 -6.92 -5.21
N PRO A 45 6.97 -8.05 -4.67
CA PRO A 45 7.63 -9.33 -4.81
C PRO A 45 7.46 -9.90 -6.22
N HIS A 46 8.24 -10.92 -6.58
CA HIS A 46 7.97 -11.73 -7.77
C HIS A 46 6.61 -12.45 -7.62
N PRO A 47 5.77 -12.53 -8.67
CA PRO A 47 6.00 -12.11 -10.06
C PRO A 47 5.58 -10.66 -10.40
N LEU A 48 5.08 -9.89 -9.43
CA LEU A 48 4.58 -8.52 -9.65
C LEU A 48 5.71 -7.52 -9.95
N ASN A 49 6.86 -7.69 -9.29
CA ASN A 49 8.04 -6.83 -9.45
C ASN A 49 7.73 -5.34 -9.26
N ALA A 50 8.44 -4.45 -9.97
CA ALA A 50 8.27 -3.02 -9.85
C ALA A 50 7.12 -2.50 -10.73
N LEU A 51 6.23 -1.68 -10.16
CA LEU A 51 5.12 -1.03 -10.85
C LEU A 51 5.27 0.50 -10.74
N ARG A 52 5.23 1.20 -11.87
CA ARG A 52 5.38 2.66 -11.93
C ARG A 52 4.03 3.36 -12.08
N GLY A 53 3.76 4.31 -11.19
CA GLY A 53 2.54 5.11 -11.16
C GLY A 53 1.37 4.44 -10.43
N ALA A 54 0.49 5.27 -9.85
CA ALA A 54 -0.68 4.82 -9.08
C ALA A 54 -1.60 3.90 -9.88
N GLY A 55 -1.77 4.17 -11.18
CA GLY A 55 -2.59 3.36 -12.07
C GLY A 55 -2.09 1.92 -12.23
N ALA A 56 -0.79 1.72 -12.46
CA ALA A 56 -0.22 0.38 -12.58
C ALA A 56 -0.28 -0.37 -11.25
N PHE A 57 0.09 0.29 -10.15
CA PHE A 57 -0.05 -0.26 -8.80
C PHE A 57 -1.48 -0.72 -8.49
N ALA A 58 -2.48 0.12 -8.79
CA ALA A 58 -3.88 -0.20 -8.51
C ALA A 58 -4.39 -1.37 -9.37
N ARG A 59 -4.19 -1.31 -10.69
CA ARG A 59 -4.72 -2.32 -11.62
C ARG A 59 -4.01 -3.66 -11.51
N ASP A 60 -2.68 -3.65 -11.37
CA ASP A 60 -1.86 -4.85 -11.56
C ASP A 60 -1.56 -5.54 -10.22
N PHE A 61 -1.71 -4.85 -9.09
CA PHE A 61 -1.52 -5.41 -7.74
C PHE A 61 -2.77 -5.28 -6.86
N TRP A 62 -3.21 -4.06 -6.57
CA TRP A 62 -4.20 -3.85 -5.49
C TRP A 62 -5.59 -4.41 -5.81
N GLN A 63 -6.14 -4.11 -6.99
CA GLN A 63 -7.46 -4.58 -7.40
C GLN A 63 -7.54 -6.10 -7.51
N PRO A 64 -6.54 -6.81 -8.12
CA PRO A 64 -6.50 -8.27 -8.11
C PRO A 64 -6.42 -8.87 -6.70
N LEU A 65 -5.58 -8.31 -5.81
CA LEU A 65 -5.48 -8.75 -4.43
C LEU A 65 -6.82 -8.59 -3.69
N HIS A 66 -7.48 -7.43 -3.85
CA HIS A 66 -8.78 -7.18 -3.24
C HIS A 66 -9.86 -8.11 -3.79
N ALA A 67 -9.89 -8.37 -5.10
CA ALA A 67 -10.83 -9.31 -5.69
C ALA A 67 -10.67 -10.74 -5.13
N ALA A 68 -9.46 -11.12 -4.74
CA ALA A 68 -9.16 -12.40 -4.13
C ALA A 68 -9.44 -12.44 -2.61
N LEU A 69 -9.31 -11.30 -1.92
CA LEU A 69 -9.64 -11.10 -0.51
C LEU A 69 -10.56 -9.88 -0.34
N PRO A 70 -11.88 -10.00 -0.59
CA PRO A 70 -12.81 -8.87 -0.62
C PRO A 70 -13.09 -8.26 0.76
N ASP A 71 -12.74 -8.97 1.83
CA ASP A 71 -12.80 -8.54 3.22
C ASP A 71 -11.40 -8.25 3.78
N ILE A 72 -10.43 -7.90 2.91
CA ILE A 72 -9.05 -7.66 3.32
C ILE A 72 -8.97 -6.53 4.36
N GLY A 73 -8.51 -6.90 5.54
CA GLY A 73 -8.12 -6.01 6.63
C GLY A 73 -6.61 -5.86 6.68
N ARG A 74 -6.15 -4.71 7.21
CA ARG A 74 -4.74 -4.48 7.54
C ARG A 74 -4.62 -4.04 8.99
N ARG A 75 -3.75 -4.72 9.75
CA ARG A 75 -3.33 -4.31 11.09
C ARG A 75 -1.83 -4.02 11.08
N ASN A 76 -1.45 -2.80 11.44
CA ASN A 76 -0.05 -2.46 11.67
C ASN A 76 0.27 -2.67 13.15
N ASP A 77 1.22 -3.55 13.46
CA ASP A 77 1.66 -3.83 14.82
C ASP A 77 2.82 -2.90 15.23
N ILE A 78 3.64 -2.49 14.27
CA ILE A 78 4.74 -1.55 14.47
C ILE A 78 4.73 -0.52 13.34
N LEU A 79 4.88 0.76 13.69
CA LEU A 79 5.04 1.88 12.74
C LEU A 79 6.10 2.86 13.27
N PHE A 80 7.15 3.08 12.49
CA PHE A 80 8.19 4.06 12.82
C PHE A 80 8.65 4.82 11.58
N ALA A 81 9.30 5.96 11.82
CA ALA A 81 9.88 6.78 10.79
C ALA A 81 11.26 7.26 11.21
N GLY A 82 12.11 7.51 10.23
CA GLY A 82 13.48 7.95 10.43
C GLY A 82 14.09 8.50 9.15
N ARG A 83 15.35 8.91 9.24
CA ARG A 83 16.12 9.37 8.08
C ARG A 83 17.34 8.48 7.90
N PHE A 84 17.60 8.05 6.67
CA PHE A 84 18.75 7.24 6.32
C PHE A 84 19.19 7.59 4.90
N GLN A 85 20.50 7.83 4.72
CA GLN A 85 21.11 8.25 3.44
C GLN A 85 20.34 9.41 2.78
N ASP A 86 20.13 10.48 3.54
CA ASP A 86 19.41 11.70 3.13
C ASP A 86 17.96 11.54 2.67
N ARG A 87 17.37 10.37 2.88
CA ARG A 87 15.96 10.06 2.58
C ARG A 87 15.16 9.89 3.85
N ASP A 88 13.87 10.22 3.76
CA ASP A 88 12.92 9.88 4.80
C ASP A 88 12.39 8.47 4.57
N TRP A 89 12.25 7.73 5.66
CA TRP A 89 11.71 6.38 5.66
C TRP A 89 10.55 6.30 6.63
N VAL A 90 9.52 5.56 6.21
CA VAL A 90 8.45 5.10 7.08
C VAL A 90 8.38 3.58 6.91
N CYS A 91 8.47 2.87 8.01
CA CYS A 91 8.46 1.41 8.04
C CYS A 91 7.28 0.94 8.89
N ALA A 92 6.54 -0.02 8.35
CA ALA A 92 5.43 -0.66 9.03
C ALA A 92 5.54 -2.18 8.91
N THR A 93 5.18 -2.90 9.97
CA THR A 93 4.99 -4.35 9.94
C THR A 93 3.71 -4.72 10.68
N GLY A 94 3.14 -5.87 10.33
CA GLY A 94 1.88 -6.38 10.85
C GLY A 94 1.28 -7.40 9.89
N TYR A 95 -0.04 -7.46 9.84
CA TYR A 95 -0.77 -8.51 9.12
C TYR A 95 -1.81 -7.95 8.17
N TYR A 96 -1.95 -8.62 7.03
CA TYR A 96 -3.17 -8.61 6.25
C TYR A 96 -4.00 -9.84 6.62
N THR A 97 -5.32 -9.67 6.68
CA THR A 97 -6.27 -10.74 6.98
C THR A 97 -7.43 -10.66 6.03
N GLY A 98 -7.94 -11.78 5.55
CA GLY A 98 -9.13 -11.83 4.71
C GLY A 98 -9.44 -13.26 4.32
N THR A 99 -10.63 -13.44 3.78
CA THR A 99 -11.14 -14.69 3.22
C THR A 99 -10.70 -14.78 1.77
N PHE A 100 -9.88 -15.80 1.46
CA PHE A 100 -9.41 -16.04 0.10
C PHE A 100 -10.52 -16.74 -0.70
N VAL A 101 -11.14 -16.02 -1.65
CA VAL A 101 -12.33 -16.49 -2.38
C VAL A 101 -12.13 -16.60 -3.90
N ARG A 102 -10.98 -16.15 -4.42
CA ARG A 102 -10.62 -16.29 -5.84
C ARG A 102 -9.14 -16.56 -6.00
N ASP A 103 -8.80 -17.36 -7.00
CA ASP A 103 -7.42 -17.66 -7.36
C ASP A 103 -6.61 -16.38 -7.59
N TRP A 104 -5.38 -16.37 -7.09
CA TRP A 104 -4.48 -15.23 -7.23
C TRP A 104 -3.03 -15.69 -7.33
N LEU A 105 -2.30 -15.14 -8.30
CA LEU A 105 -0.89 -15.48 -8.57
C LEU A 105 -0.62 -16.99 -8.72
N GLY A 106 -1.60 -17.74 -9.25
CA GLY A 106 -1.51 -19.20 -9.44
C GLY A 106 -1.81 -20.03 -8.18
N ILE A 107 -2.25 -19.39 -7.09
CA ILE A 107 -2.70 -20.06 -5.86
C ILE A 107 -4.22 -20.19 -5.91
N PRO A 108 -4.78 -21.41 -5.83
CA PRO A 108 -6.22 -21.63 -5.83
C PRO A 108 -6.86 -21.29 -4.48
N ALA A 109 -8.08 -20.74 -4.51
CA ALA A 109 -8.86 -20.40 -3.31
C ALA A 109 -9.59 -21.60 -2.68
#